data_AF-A0A0F5JMP4-F1
#
_entry.id   AF-A0A0F5JMP4-F1
#
_cell.length_a   1.000
_cell.length_b   1.000
_cell.length_c   1.000
_cell.angle_alpha   90.00
_cell.angle_beta   90.00
_cell.angle_gamma   90.00
#
_symmetry.space_group_name_H-M   'P 1'
#
loop_
_entity.id
_entity.type
_entity.pdbx_description
1 polymer ?
#
loop_
_entity_poly.entity_id
_entity_poly.type
_entity_poly.pdbx_seq_one_letter_code
_entity_poly.pdbx_strand_id
1 'polypeptide(L)'
;MKSIIFLFLICCNSLICWAQGVHSNYLFPEFTDSYIYYKDGRVFQVQSNYDLLKNMFQFIDKDNEIKEFADPEMIVSIKIGERIFILVNKNEAAEVIQSDPRILVQYSGQKRIKKDLTFGGKTETASVDSYSNMVYGTGDDTKNTVITKLEYQFYIEKNKRLKRFSTEKQFLKLFPKQKEELKKYIDESKVDFNSIEQVVQLCNHAFAIEK
;
A
#
# COMPACT_ATOMS: atom_id res chain seq x y z
N MET A 1 30.14 59.76 -12.34
CA MET A 1 28.70 59.43 -12.39
C MET A 1 28.41 58.64 -13.66
N LYS A 2 28.41 57.31 -13.58
CA LYS A 2 27.88 56.40 -14.62
C LYS A 2 27.35 55.16 -13.91
N SER A 3 26.05 55.16 -13.59
CA SER A 3 25.36 53.99 -13.04
C SER A 3 25.11 53.02 -14.18
N ILE A 4 25.70 51.83 -14.10
CA ILE A 4 25.38 50.71 -14.98
C ILE A 4 24.25 49.92 -14.31
N ILE A 5 23.13 49.86 -15.02
CA ILE A 5 21.87 49.23 -14.61
C ILE A 5 22.09 47.72 -14.50
N PHE A 6 21.88 47.17 -13.31
CA PHE A 6 21.81 45.73 -13.06
C PHE A 6 20.46 45.21 -13.57
N LEU A 7 20.49 44.39 -14.64
CA LEU A 7 19.30 43.70 -15.14
C LEU A 7 19.03 42.48 -14.24
N PHE A 8 18.04 42.60 -13.35
CA PHE A 8 17.58 41.49 -12.50
C PHE A 8 16.81 40.47 -13.35
N LEU A 9 17.38 39.27 -13.50
CA LEU A 9 16.76 38.13 -14.16
C LEU A 9 15.72 37.53 -13.21
N ILE A 10 14.45 37.89 -13.41
CA ILE A 10 13.31 37.35 -12.65
C ILE A 10 13.15 35.87 -13.03
N CYS A 11 13.63 34.99 -12.14
CA CYS A 11 13.31 33.56 -12.17
C CYS A 11 11.86 33.38 -11.72
N CYS A 12 10.92 33.40 -12.66
CA CYS A 12 9.59 32.83 -12.46
C CYS A 12 9.73 31.31 -12.34
N ASN A 13 10.13 30.82 -11.16
CA ASN A 13 9.88 29.44 -10.80
C ASN A 13 8.36 29.27 -10.75
N SER A 14 7.84 28.50 -11.70
CA SER A 14 6.47 28.04 -11.74
C SER A 14 6.08 27.52 -10.35
N LEU A 15 5.12 28.20 -9.72
CA LEU A 15 4.38 27.65 -8.60
C LEU A 15 3.70 26.39 -9.12
N ILE A 16 4.26 25.23 -8.80
CA ILE A 16 3.53 23.97 -8.90
C ILE A 16 2.41 24.11 -7.88
N CYS A 17 1.21 24.39 -8.38
CA CYS A 17 0.00 24.31 -7.60
C CYS A 17 -0.20 22.82 -7.30
N TRP A 18 0.21 22.39 -6.10
CA TRP A 18 -0.22 21.10 -5.57
C TRP A 18 -1.72 21.25 -5.30
N ALA A 19 -2.53 20.75 -6.23
CA ALA A 19 -3.96 20.64 -6.01
C ALA A 19 -4.19 19.89 -4.69
N GLN A 20 -4.80 20.56 -3.71
CA GLN A 20 -5.14 19.94 -2.44
C GLN A 20 -6.30 18.96 -2.63
N GLY A 21 -5.94 17.68 -2.71
CA GLY A 21 -6.60 16.63 -1.94
C GLY A 21 -7.90 16.04 -2.47
N VAL A 22 -7.88 15.44 -3.66
CA VAL A 22 -8.67 14.21 -3.85
C VAL A 22 -7.87 13.12 -3.13
N HIS A 23 -8.37 12.63 -1.99
CA HIS A 23 -7.73 11.52 -1.29
C HIS A 23 -7.86 10.28 -2.18
N SER A 24 -6.83 10.05 -2.99
CA SER A 24 -6.76 8.97 -3.96
C SER A 24 -6.88 7.62 -3.24
N ASN A 25 -7.74 6.73 -3.73
CA ASN A 25 -7.85 5.36 -3.20
C ASN A 25 -6.65 4.48 -3.59
N TYR A 26 -5.56 5.09 -4.06
CA TYR A 26 -4.44 4.44 -4.68
C TYR A 26 -3.15 4.61 -3.88
N LEU A 27 -2.26 3.61 -3.97
CA LEU A 27 -0.97 3.59 -3.28
C LEU A 27 0.01 4.63 -3.83
N PHE A 28 -0.02 4.86 -5.15
CA PHE A 28 0.81 5.86 -5.80
C PHE A 28 0.01 7.16 -6.02
N PRO A 29 0.64 8.34 -5.95
CA PRO A 29 -0.05 9.63 -6.15
C PRO A 29 -0.75 9.74 -7.51
N GLU A 30 -0.16 9.10 -8.53
CA GLU A 30 -0.67 9.07 -9.91
C GLU A 30 -0.48 7.67 -10.50
N PHE A 31 -1.21 7.36 -11.56
CA PHE A 31 -0.93 6.16 -12.36
C PHE A 31 0.44 6.33 -13.03
N THR A 32 1.33 5.36 -12.80
CA THR A 32 2.74 5.46 -13.23
C THR A 32 3.06 4.34 -14.21
N ASP A 33 4.00 4.61 -15.13
CA ASP A 33 4.52 3.62 -16.06
C ASP A 33 4.98 2.35 -15.32
N SER A 34 4.51 1.21 -15.80
CA SER A 34 4.74 -0.09 -15.17
C SER A 34 4.90 -1.19 -16.21
N TYR A 35 5.60 -2.25 -15.81
CA TYR A 35 5.80 -3.47 -16.59
C TYR A 35 5.09 -4.64 -15.92
N ILE A 36 4.15 -5.25 -16.63
CA ILE A 36 3.37 -6.39 -16.15
C ILE A 36 3.88 -7.65 -16.83
N TYR A 37 4.50 -8.54 -16.07
CA TYR A 37 5.08 -9.78 -16.57
C TYR A 37 4.09 -10.92 -16.40
N TYR A 38 3.70 -11.57 -17.49
CA TYR A 38 2.78 -12.71 -17.49
C TYR A 38 3.53 -14.04 -17.54
N LYS A 39 2.88 -15.11 -17.06
CA LYS A 39 3.42 -16.48 -17.01
C LYS A 39 3.77 -17.06 -18.38
N ASP A 40 3.09 -16.59 -19.43
CA ASP A 40 3.31 -17.00 -20.82
C ASP A 40 4.42 -16.19 -21.52
N GLY A 41 5.11 -15.31 -20.79
CA GLY A 41 6.21 -14.49 -21.29
C GLY A 41 5.78 -13.16 -21.91
N ARG A 42 4.48 -12.87 -22.01
CA ARG A 42 4.03 -11.53 -22.42
C ARG A 42 4.44 -10.48 -21.38
N VAL A 43 4.81 -9.31 -21.88
CA VAL A 43 5.08 -8.13 -21.06
C VAL A 43 4.21 -6.99 -21.57
N PHE A 44 3.41 -6.40 -20.69
CA PHE A 44 2.61 -5.23 -21.00
C PHE A 44 3.23 -4.00 -20.33
N GLN A 45 3.42 -2.94 -21.10
CA GLN A 45 3.81 -1.63 -20.58
C GLN A 45 2.57 -0.73 -20.57
N VAL A 46 2.09 -0.42 -19.36
CA VAL A 46 0.89 0.38 -19.13
C VAL A 46 1.08 1.28 -17.92
N GLN A 47 0.32 2.38 -17.86
CA GLN A 47 0.22 3.15 -16.62
C GLN A 47 -0.67 2.40 -15.64
N SER A 48 -0.14 2.05 -14.47
CA SER A 48 -0.89 1.30 -13.45
C SER A 48 -0.76 1.94 -12.07
N ASN A 49 -1.69 1.55 -11.20
CA ASN A 49 -1.68 1.93 -9.79
C ASN A 49 -2.32 0.81 -8.96
N TYR A 50 -2.02 0.78 -7.67
CA TYR A 50 -2.55 -0.21 -6.74
C TYR A 50 -3.73 0.40 -5.96
N ASP A 51 -4.92 -0.17 -6.15
CA ASP A 51 -6.14 0.22 -5.43
C ASP A 51 -6.08 -0.35 -4.01
N LEU A 52 -6.04 0.53 -3.02
CA LEU A 52 -5.93 0.20 -1.59
C LEU A 52 -7.24 -0.32 -0.98
N LEU A 53 -8.38 -0.15 -1.65
CA LEU A 53 -9.68 -0.67 -1.20
C LEU A 53 -9.93 -2.09 -1.73
N LYS A 54 -9.41 -2.39 -2.92
CA LYS A 54 -9.52 -3.67 -3.63
C LYS A 54 -8.29 -4.56 -3.48
N ASN A 55 -7.18 -4.01 -2.98
CA ASN A 55 -5.88 -4.65 -2.83
C ASN A 55 -5.30 -5.22 -4.13
N MET A 56 -5.60 -4.62 -5.27
CA MET A 56 -5.20 -5.10 -6.60
C MET A 56 -4.71 -3.96 -7.49
N PHE A 57 -3.95 -4.31 -8.53
CA PHE A 57 -3.55 -3.33 -9.54
C PHE A 57 -4.66 -3.09 -10.57
N GLN A 58 -4.82 -1.83 -10.95
CA GLN A 58 -5.61 -1.37 -12.08
C GLN A 58 -4.71 -0.60 -13.05
N PHE A 59 -5.11 -0.51 -14.31
CA PHE A 59 -4.34 0.19 -15.34
C PHE A 59 -5.22 1.13 -16.15
N ILE A 60 -4.61 2.15 -16.75
CA ILE A 60 -5.25 3.01 -17.74
C ILE A 60 -5.10 2.35 -19.11
N ASP A 61 -6.22 2.13 -19.79
CA ASP A 61 -6.23 1.55 -21.12
C ASP A 61 -6.07 2.60 -22.24
N LYS A 62 -6.23 2.18 -23.50
CA LYS A 62 -6.09 3.05 -24.68
C LYS A 62 -7.17 4.12 -24.79
N ASP A 63 -8.32 3.91 -24.15
CA ASP A 63 -9.47 4.82 -24.16
C ASP A 63 -9.43 5.78 -22.95
N ASN A 64 -8.34 5.77 -22.17
CA ASN A 64 -8.15 6.50 -20.92
C ASN A 64 -9.11 6.07 -19.80
N GLU A 65 -9.58 4.82 -19.83
CA GLU A 65 -10.42 4.24 -18.78
C GLU A 65 -9.57 3.42 -17.80
N ILE A 66 -9.91 3.50 -16.51
CA ILE A 66 -9.30 2.66 -15.48
C ILE A 66 -9.95 1.28 -15.53
N LYS A 67 -9.15 0.24 -15.77
CA LYS A 67 -9.59 -1.15 -15.90
C LYS A 67 -8.82 -2.10 -14.99
N GLU A 68 -9.48 -3.20 -14.66
CA GLU A 68 -8.86 -4.35 -13.99
C GLU A 68 -8.25 -5.28 -15.04
N PHE A 69 -7.19 -6.00 -14.66
CA PHE A 69 -6.63 -7.04 -15.54
C PHE A 69 -7.63 -8.18 -15.69
N ALA A 70 -7.88 -8.62 -16.93
CA ALA A 70 -8.83 -9.69 -17.22
C ALA A 70 -8.37 -11.04 -16.63
N ASP A 71 -7.08 -11.33 -16.72
CA ASP A 71 -6.46 -12.58 -16.25
C ASP A 71 -5.41 -12.28 -15.17
N PRO A 72 -5.80 -11.80 -13.97
CA PRO A 72 -4.83 -11.42 -12.95
C PRO A 72 -3.98 -12.61 -12.52
N GLU A 73 -4.56 -13.82 -12.47
CA GLU A 73 -3.83 -15.04 -12.11
C GLU A 73 -2.68 -15.40 -13.07
N MET A 74 -2.64 -14.81 -14.27
CA MET A 74 -1.54 -14.97 -15.23
C MET A 74 -0.36 -14.04 -14.92
N ILE A 75 -0.53 -13.04 -14.06
CA ILE A 75 0.53 -12.11 -13.68
C ILE A 75 1.53 -12.82 -12.76
N VAL A 76 2.81 -12.76 -13.14
CA VAL A 76 3.95 -13.20 -12.33
C VAL A 76 4.41 -12.08 -11.41
N SER A 77 4.61 -10.90 -11.98
CA SER A 77 5.05 -9.72 -11.25
C SER A 77 4.65 -8.43 -11.96
N ILE A 78 4.62 -7.36 -11.17
CA ILE A 78 4.34 -5.99 -11.60
C ILE A 78 5.51 -5.15 -11.13
N LYS A 79 6.21 -4.49 -12.07
CA LYS A 79 7.32 -3.59 -11.75
C LYS A 79 6.90 -2.14 -12.02
N ILE A 80 7.05 -1.30 -11.01
CA ILE A 80 6.76 0.15 -11.05
C ILE A 80 7.93 0.90 -10.42
N GLY A 81 8.71 1.60 -11.25
CA GLY A 81 10.04 2.05 -10.86
C GLY A 81 10.91 0.90 -10.37
N GLU A 82 11.45 1.02 -9.15
CA GLU A 82 12.23 -0.03 -8.47
C GLU A 82 11.39 -0.99 -7.62
N ARG A 83 10.10 -0.71 -7.45
CA ARG A 83 9.20 -1.55 -6.63
C ARG A 83 8.69 -2.72 -7.45
N ILE A 84 8.77 -3.91 -6.87
CA ILE A 84 8.31 -5.15 -7.49
C ILE A 84 7.17 -5.70 -6.65
N PHE A 85 6.05 -5.98 -7.29
CA PHE A 85 4.89 -6.60 -6.66
C PHE A 85 4.66 -7.98 -7.27
N ILE A 86 4.20 -8.91 -6.44
CA ILE A 86 3.82 -10.26 -6.83
C ILE A 86 2.45 -10.59 -6.28
N LEU A 87 1.76 -11.54 -6.89
CA LEU A 87 0.49 -12.00 -6.36
C LEU A 87 0.67 -12.90 -5.14
N VAL A 88 -0.05 -12.58 -4.07
CA VAL A 88 -0.12 -13.38 -2.83
C VAL A 88 -1.45 -14.12 -2.70
N ASN A 89 -2.45 -13.71 -3.49
CA ASN A 89 -3.73 -14.38 -3.71
C ASN A 89 -4.18 -14.07 -5.14
N LYS A 90 -5.29 -14.66 -5.61
CA LYS A 90 -5.79 -14.60 -7.01
C LYS A 90 -5.51 -13.29 -7.75
N ASN A 91 -5.90 -12.17 -7.17
CA ASN A 91 -5.70 -10.81 -7.72
C ASN A 91 -5.01 -9.86 -6.73
N GLU A 92 -4.76 -10.31 -5.50
CA GLU A 92 -4.16 -9.46 -4.49
C GLU A 92 -2.64 -9.49 -4.60
N ALA A 93 -2.03 -8.30 -4.62
CA ALA A 93 -0.60 -8.16 -4.76
C ALA A 93 0.08 -7.71 -3.46
N ALA A 94 1.31 -8.17 -3.24
CA ALA A 94 2.20 -7.68 -2.20
C ALA A 94 3.52 -7.23 -2.83
N GLU A 95 4.09 -6.16 -2.30
CA GLU A 95 5.43 -5.70 -2.68
C GLU A 95 6.50 -6.62 -2.08
N VAL A 96 7.54 -6.88 -2.86
CA VAL A 96 8.75 -7.55 -2.42
C VAL A 96 9.66 -6.52 -1.75
N ILE A 97 9.72 -6.55 -0.42
CA ILE A 97 10.57 -5.64 0.37
C ILE A 97 11.99 -6.18 0.50
N GLN A 98 12.13 -7.51 0.61
CA GLN A 98 13.42 -8.17 0.74
C GLN A 98 13.37 -9.57 0.10
N SER A 99 14.45 -9.97 -0.56
CA SER A 99 14.54 -11.27 -1.24
C SER A 99 15.00 -12.41 -0.32
N ASP A 100 15.90 -12.15 0.63
CA ASP A 100 16.44 -13.16 1.56
C ASP A 100 16.72 -12.58 2.97
N PRO A 101 16.06 -13.09 4.03
CA PRO A 101 14.84 -13.90 3.96
C PRO A 101 13.77 -13.16 3.15
N ARG A 102 12.90 -13.92 2.46
CA ARG A 102 11.87 -13.32 1.61
C ARG A 102 10.78 -12.68 2.45
N ILE A 103 10.64 -11.36 2.33
CA ILE A 103 9.66 -10.54 3.05
C ILE A 103 8.84 -9.75 2.04
N LEU A 104 7.51 -9.84 2.17
CA LEU A 104 6.56 -9.11 1.33
C LEU A 104 5.61 -8.27 2.20
N VAL A 105 5.10 -7.19 1.64
CA VAL A 105 4.09 -6.32 2.27
C VAL A 105 2.93 -6.08 1.32
N GLN A 106 1.73 -6.45 1.75
CA GLN A 106 0.48 -6.05 1.11
C GLN A 106 -0.06 -4.81 1.80
N TYR A 107 -0.51 -3.85 1.00
CA TYR A 107 -1.09 -2.59 1.44
C TYR A 107 -2.61 -2.67 1.40
N SER A 108 -3.28 -2.15 2.42
CA SER A 108 -4.73 -1.93 2.41
C SER A 108 -5.09 -0.60 3.06
N GLY A 109 -6.16 0.03 2.59
CA GLY A 109 -6.68 1.27 3.13
C GLY A 109 -7.75 1.03 4.19
N GLN A 110 -7.57 1.59 5.39
CA GLN A 110 -8.63 1.64 6.38
C GLN A 110 -9.75 2.57 5.88
N LYS A 111 -10.95 2.00 5.75
CA LYS A 111 -12.11 2.70 5.19
C LYS A 111 -12.82 3.52 6.26
N ARG A 112 -13.07 4.80 5.98
CA ARG A 112 -14.05 5.62 6.72
C ARG A 112 -15.15 6.07 5.76
N ILE A 113 -16.37 5.65 6.05
CA ILE A 113 -17.55 6.07 5.29
C ILE A 113 -17.98 7.44 5.80
N LYS A 114 -17.96 8.46 4.93
CA LYS A 114 -18.66 9.72 5.19
C LYS A 114 -20.15 9.46 5.03
N LYS A 115 -20.91 9.57 6.12
CA LYS A 115 -22.38 9.59 6.02
C LYS A 115 -22.79 10.96 5.48
N ASP A 116 -23.44 10.98 4.31
CA ASP A 116 -24.17 12.17 3.86
C ASP A 116 -25.37 12.36 4.79
N LEU A 117 -25.34 13.42 5.59
CA LEU A 117 -26.51 13.83 6.36
C LEU A 117 -27.56 14.39 5.40
N THR A 118 -28.66 13.66 5.23
CA THR A 118 -29.85 14.13 4.50
C THR A 118 -30.30 15.49 5.02
N PHE A 119 -30.32 16.45 4.08
CA PHE A 119 -30.99 17.77 4.06
C PHE A 119 -31.50 18.33 5.41
N GLY A 120 -30.77 19.28 5.99
CA GLY A 120 -31.33 20.26 6.94
C GLY A 120 -30.75 20.32 8.36
N GLY A 121 -29.76 19.51 8.73
CA GLY A 121 -29.16 19.56 10.07
C GLY A 121 -27.83 20.30 10.11
N LYS A 122 -27.80 21.55 10.57
CA LYS A 122 -26.55 22.18 11.04
C LYS A 122 -26.32 21.78 12.50
N THR A 123 -25.23 21.09 12.79
CA THR A 123 -24.48 21.29 14.05
C THR A 123 -23.00 20.95 13.85
N GLU A 124 -22.15 21.96 14.02
CA GLU A 124 -20.73 21.79 14.34
C GLU A 124 -20.60 21.21 15.75
N THR A 125 -20.87 19.92 15.98
CA THR A 125 -20.45 19.27 17.23
C THR A 125 -20.36 17.75 17.09
N ALA A 126 -19.11 17.28 17.14
CA ALA A 126 -18.61 15.99 17.62
C ALA A 126 -19.40 14.67 17.38
N SER A 127 -18.70 13.75 16.71
CA SER A 127 -18.59 12.33 17.07
C SER A 127 -19.82 11.42 16.94
N VAL A 128 -19.94 10.77 15.77
CA VAL A 128 -20.23 9.32 15.70
C VAL A 128 -19.43 8.72 14.53
N ASP A 129 -18.19 8.31 14.79
CA ASP A 129 -17.38 7.56 13.84
C ASP A 129 -17.93 6.14 13.71
N SER A 130 -18.64 5.86 12.61
CA SER A 130 -19.10 4.51 12.29
C SER A 130 -17.94 3.76 11.61
N TYR A 131 -17.16 3.02 12.40
CA TYR A 131 -16.17 2.06 11.88
C TYR A 131 -16.91 0.81 11.38
N SER A 132 -17.00 0.62 10.06
CA SER A 132 -17.52 -0.64 9.49
C SER A 132 -16.38 -1.47 8.93
N ASN A 133 -15.91 -2.45 9.70
CA ASN A 133 -15.22 -3.60 9.11
C ASN A 133 -16.29 -4.47 8.46
N MET A 134 -16.21 -4.65 7.14
CA MET A 134 -17.02 -5.58 6.34
C MET A 134 -18.40 -5.07 5.90
N VAL A 135 -18.50 -4.64 4.64
CA VAL A 135 -19.75 -4.69 3.88
C VAL A 135 -19.45 -5.44 2.58
N TYR A 136 -19.85 -6.71 2.56
CA TYR A 136 -20.05 -7.47 1.34
C TYR A 136 -21.43 -7.04 0.83
N GLY A 137 -21.47 -6.06 -0.07
CA GLY A 137 -22.71 -5.45 -0.52
C GLY A 137 -22.51 -4.83 -1.90
N THR A 138 -23.30 -5.31 -2.85
CA THR A 138 -23.48 -4.80 -4.21
C THR A 138 -24.12 -3.41 -4.20
N GLY A 139 -23.30 -2.40 -3.89
CA GLY A 139 -23.63 -0.97 -3.96
C GLY A 139 -22.35 -0.16 -3.99
N ASP A 140 -22.18 0.71 -4.98
CA ASP A 140 -20.97 1.51 -5.20
C ASP A 140 -20.88 2.67 -4.19
N ASP A 141 -20.62 2.35 -2.93
CA ASP A 141 -20.37 3.32 -1.85
C ASP A 141 -18.91 3.84 -1.86
N THR A 142 -18.15 3.55 -2.92
CA THR A 142 -16.75 3.98 -3.06
C THR A 142 -16.62 5.51 -3.09
N LYS A 143 -17.64 6.22 -3.57
CA LYS A 143 -17.66 7.69 -3.66
C LYS A 143 -17.61 8.39 -2.30
N ASN A 144 -18.11 7.74 -1.25
CA ASN A 144 -18.15 8.30 0.11
C ASN A 144 -17.13 7.67 1.05
N THR A 145 -16.22 6.83 0.52
CA THR A 145 -15.17 6.17 1.29
C THR A 145 -13.88 6.97 1.20
N VAL A 146 -13.34 7.38 2.35
CA VAL A 146 -12.01 7.98 2.45
C VAL A 146 -11.09 6.99 3.15
N ILE A 147 -9.89 6.81 2.59
CA ILE A 147 -8.82 6.07 3.27
C ILE A 147 -8.24 6.97 4.36
N THR A 148 -8.22 6.48 5.60
CA THR A 148 -7.69 7.27 6.73
C THR A 148 -6.29 6.86 7.12
N LYS A 149 -5.93 5.60 6.87
CA LYS A 149 -4.64 5.02 7.26
C LYS A 149 -4.30 3.83 6.36
N LEU A 150 -3.01 3.63 6.12
CA LEU A 150 -2.49 2.38 5.55
C LEU A 150 -2.39 1.31 6.63
N GLU A 151 -2.87 0.13 6.31
CA GLU A 151 -2.67 -1.10 7.04
C GLU A 151 -1.73 -2.00 6.25
N TYR A 152 -0.93 -2.79 6.98
CA TYR A 152 0.07 -3.67 6.39
C TYR A 152 -0.19 -5.12 6.77
N GLN A 153 -0.22 -5.97 5.75
CA GLN A 153 -0.21 -7.40 5.91
C GLN A 153 1.14 -7.92 5.43
N PHE A 154 1.95 -8.41 6.37
CA PHE A 154 3.27 -8.94 6.08
C PHE A 154 3.20 -10.41 5.69
N TYR A 155 4.13 -10.81 4.84
CA TYR A 155 4.34 -12.20 4.46
C TYR A 155 5.82 -12.55 4.56
N ILE A 156 6.12 -13.71 5.12
CA ILE A 156 7.47 -14.28 5.17
C ILE A 156 7.47 -15.70 4.61
N GLU A 157 8.53 -16.06 3.90
CA GLU A 157 8.70 -17.44 3.44
C GLU A 157 9.32 -18.30 4.55
N LYS A 158 8.58 -19.32 5.00
CA LYS A 158 9.04 -20.26 6.03
C LYS A 158 8.64 -21.67 5.66
N ASN A 159 9.60 -22.60 5.68
CA ASN A 159 9.39 -23.99 5.25
C ASN A 159 8.79 -24.10 3.84
N LYS A 160 9.31 -23.30 2.88
CA LYS A 160 8.84 -23.22 1.48
C LYS A 160 7.36 -22.83 1.34
N ARG A 161 6.77 -22.21 2.37
CA ARG A 161 5.40 -21.72 2.37
C ARG A 161 5.40 -20.26 2.77
N LEU A 162 4.63 -19.47 2.05
CA LEU A 162 4.39 -18.08 2.41
C LEU A 162 3.44 -18.03 3.62
N LYS A 163 3.87 -17.38 4.70
CA LYS A 163 3.13 -17.23 5.95
C LYS A 163 2.81 -15.76 6.17
N ARG A 164 1.56 -15.47 6.52
CA ARG A 164 1.08 -14.09 6.72
C ARG A 164 0.98 -13.74 8.20
N PHE A 165 1.30 -12.49 8.54
CA PHE A 165 1.03 -11.90 9.86
C PHE A 165 0.86 -10.38 9.77
N SER A 166 0.10 -9.81 10.68
CA SER A 166 -0.07 -8.34 10.84
C SER A 166 0.04 -7.89 12.30
N THR A 167 0.25 -8.83 13.23
CA THR A 167 0.29 -8.57 14.67
C THR A 167 1.38 -9.38 15.34
N GLU A 168 1.86 -8.91 16.49
CA GLU A 168 2.82 -9.64 17.35
C GLU A 168 2.37 -11.09 17.60
N LYS A 169 1.13 -11.29 18.04
CA LYS A 169 0.60 -12.63 18.34
C LYS A 169 0.65 -13.56 17.13
N GLN A 170 0.39 -13.06 15.92
CA GLN A 170 0.49 -13.86 14.70
C GLN A 170 1.95 -14.14 14.34
N PHE A 171 2.82 -13.14 14.45
CA PHE A 171 4.26 -13.29 14.20
C PHE A 171 4.88 -14.34 15.12
N LEU A 172 4.65 -14.25 16.43
CA LEU A 172 5.19 -15.19 17.42
C LEU A 172 4.70 -16.64 17.20
N LYS A 173 3.52 -16.84 16.60
CA LYS A 173 3.04 -18.19 16.21
C LYS A 173 3.85 -18.80 15.06
N LEU A 174 4.52 -17.98 14.24
CA LEU A 174 5.38 -18.46 13.16
C LEU A 174 6.72 -18.98 13.69
N PHE A 175 7.13 -18.57 14.89
CA PHE A 175 8.40 -18.94 15.53
C PHE A 175 8.17 -19.56 16.92
N PRO A 176 7.53 -20.74 17.01
CA PRO A 176 7.14 -21.31 18.30
C PRO A 176 8.33 -21.66 19.20
N LYS A 177 9.49 -22.02 18.64
CA LYS A 177 10.69 -22.39 19.39
C LYS A 177 11.38 -21.17 20.02
N GLN A 178 11.43 -20.05 19.30
CA GLN A 178 12.10 -18.80 19.72
C GLN A 178 11.12 -17.76 20.28
N LYS A 179 9.89 -18.18 20.63
CA LYS A 179 8.80 -17.28 21.00
C LYS A 179 9.13 -16.35 22.17
N GLU A 180 9.75 -16.87 23.23
CA GLU A 180 10.11 -16.12 24.44
C GLU A 180 11.13 -15.02 24.12
N GLU A 181 12.19 -15.37 23.38
CA GLU A 181 13.26 -14.47 22.97
C GLU A 181 12.76 -13.37 22.03
N LEU A 182 11.94 -13.75 21.03
CA LEU A 182 11.33 -12.80 20.11
C LEU A 182 10.37 -11.85 20.81
N LYS A 183 9.61 -12.34 21.79
CA LYS A 183 8.73 -11.48 22.58
C LYS A 183 9.54 -10.45 23.35
N LYS A 184 10.62 -10.87 24.01
CA LYS A 184 11.52 -9.96 24.71
C LYS A 184 12.10 -8.89 23.78
N TYR A 185 12.56 -9.29 22.59
CA TYR A 185 13.07 -8.35 21.59
C TYR A 185 12.01 -7.33 21.15
N ILE A 186 10.77 -7.78 20.93
CA ILE A 186 9.65 -6.91 20.55
C ILE A 186 9.32 -5.90 21.65
N ASP A 187 9.29 -6.35 22.90
CA ASP A 187 8.99 -5.52 24.07
C ASP A 187 10.10 -4.48 24.33
N GLU A 188 11.37 -4.90 24.26
CA GLU A 188 12.54 -4.04 24.49
C GLU A 188 12.73 -3.00 23.37
N SER A 189 12.57 -3.43 22.11
CA SER A 189 12.72 -2.55 20.94
C SER A 189 11.46 -1.74 20.64
N LYS A 190 10.34 -2.04 21.33
CA LYS A 190 9.01 -1.43 21.11
C LYS A 190 8.60 -1.45 19.65
N VAL A 191 8.67 -2.63 19.03
CA VAL A 191 8.42 -2.79 17.59
C VAL A 191 7.00 -2.36 17.23
N ASP A 192 6.88 -1.38 16.35
CA ASP A 192 5.62 -0.97 15.76
C ASP A 192 5.33 -1.81 14.51
N PHE A 193 4.28 -2.62 14.56
CA PHE A 193 3.80 -3.42 13.42
C PHE A 193 3.17 -2.57 12.31
N ASN A 194 3.05 -1.25 12.49
CA ASN A 194 2.73 -0.30 11.43
C ASN A 194 3.98 0.30 10.76
N SER A 195 5.19 -0.10 11.15
CA SER A 195 6.44 0.31 10.50
C SER A 195 7.05 -0.85 9.72
N ILE A 196 7.09 -0.71 8.39
CA ILE A 196 7.68 -1.74 7.51
C ILE A 196 9.14 -1.98 7.89
N GLU A 197 9.91 -0.92 8.14
CA GLU A 197 11.33 -1.02 8.50
C GLU A 197 11.54 -1.82 9.79
N GLN A 198 10.79 -1.51 10.85
CA GLN A 198 10.95 -2.22 12.13
C GLN A 198 10.50 -3.69 12.03
N VAL A 199 9.45 -3.98 11.24
CA VAL A 199 9.02 -5.36 11.01
C VAL A 199 10.05 -6.13 10.19
N VAL A 200 10.71 -5.51 9.21
CA VAL A 200 11.81 -6.13 8.46
C VAL A 200 12.97 -6.45 9.40
N GLN A 201 13.35 -5.53 10.28
CA GLN A 201 14.40 -5.76 11.29
C GLN A 201 14.04 -6.93 12.22
N LEU A 202 12.79 -6.98 12.71
CA LEU A 202 12.28 -8.08 13.52
C LEU A 202 12.33 -9.42 12.77
N CYS A 203 11.92 -9.45 11.50
CA CYS A 203 11.99 -10.66 10.68
C CYS A 203 13.43 -11.13 10.52
N ASN A 204 14.35 -10.22 10.21
CA ASN A 204 15.76 -10.54 10.04
C ASN A 204 16.38 -11.09 11.33
N HIS A 205 16.05 -10.50 12.49
CA HIS A 205 16.44 -11.03 13.79
C HIS A 205 15.90 -12.45 14.02
N ALA A 206 14.61 -12.69 13.74
CA ALA A 206 13.98 -13.99 13.91
C ALA A 206 14.60 -15.09 13.04
N PHE A 207 14.91 -14.80 11.77
CA PHE A 207 15.60 -15.75 10.89
C PHE A 207 17.07 -15.97 11.31
N ALA A 208 17.72 -15.00 11.95
CA ALA A 208 19.08 -15.15 12.44
C ALA A 208 19.17 -16.11 13.64
N ILE A 209 18.21 -16.06 14.56
CA ILE A 209 18.16 -16.92 15.76
C ILE A 209 17.45 -18.27 15.54
N GLU A 210 16.80 -18.46 14.38
CA GLU A 210 16.16 -19.73 14.03
C GLU A 210 17.17 -20.81 13.55
N LYS A 211 18.43 -20.42 13.31
CA LYS A 211 19.50 -21.31 12.82
C LYS A 211 19.79 -22.49 13.74
#